data_AF-A0AA35UDY8-F1
#
_entry.id   AF-A0AA35UDY8-F1
#
_cell.length_a   1.000
_cell.length_b   1.000
_cell.length_c   1.000
_cell.angle_alpha   90.00
_cell.angle_beta   90.00
_cell.angle_gamma   90.00
#
_symmetry.space_group_name_H-M   'P 1'
#
loop_
_entity.id
_entity.type
_entity.pdbx_description
1 polymer ?
#
loop_
_entity_poly.entity_id
_entity_poly.type
_entity_poly.pdbx_seq_one_letter_code
_entity_poly.pdbx_strand_id
1 'polypeptide(L)'
;MKTGAYTRIASPVAGQVTARMVYVGEYVGIGTQVARVTPLPDVWIVANFREVQLTHMQIGQGASITIDAFPGATFRGHMDSIGPVSGAETALLPPDNATGNFTHIVQRFPVKIVIEPVGVGLGCWLAVIFSLRRIMLLAIALFATSSAIAAMTHDLTLMILARSGMGLAAGVIIPLAIITELRTFPPTGRALAIGLYASAATMAPQAAASLDVWLVEHWGTPAIFWIAIPLGMIAFVCGYLGLWRERIRWLLFARADLRMVTLFSVGAILLGGGLSQGNRLHWSETPRPCSPSSLVQHSCSEHSGSGDAGSFTRF
;
A
#
# COMPACT_ATOMS: atom_id res chain seq x y z
N MET A 1 -29.50 -11.31 -0.69
CA MET A 1 -30.74 -10.97 -1.42
C MET A 1 -31.93 -11.45 -0.59
N LYS A 2 -33.05 -10.70 -0.56
CA LYS A 2 -34.29 -11.09 0.15
C LYS A 2 -35.32 -11.55 -0.88
N THR A 3 -35.82 -12.77 -0.71
CA THR A 3 -36.97 -13.38 -1.40
C THR A 3 -37.94 -13.85 -0.30
N GLY A 4 -39.24 -13.97 -0.59
CA GLY A 4 -40.36 -14.15 0.36
C GLY A 4 -40.37 -15.35 1.31
N ALA A 5 -39.29 -16.11 1.39
CA ALA A 5 -38.87 -16.90 2.55
C ALA A 5 -37.35 -16.74 2.56
N TYR A 6 -36.75 -16.37 3.69
CA TYR A 6 -35.36 -15.89 3.78
C TYR A 6 -34.30 -16.97 3.51
N THR A 7 -34.24 -17.52 2.29
CA THR A 7 -33.19 -18.45 1.88
C THR A 7 -31.91 -17.66 1.61
N ARG A 8 -30.96 -17.73 2.55
CA ARG A 8 -29.62 -17.18 2.36
C ARG A 8 -28.79 -18.14 1.52
N ILE A 9 -28.50 -17.76 0.29
CA ILE A 9 -27.50 -18.45 -0.55
C ILE A 9 -26.13 -17.87 -0.18
N ALA A 10 -25.29 -18.68 0.47
CA ALA A 10 -23.92 -18.33 0.81
C ALA A 10 -22.96 -18.82 -0.27
N SER A 11 -21.98 -17.99 -0.63
CA SER A 11 -20.89 -18.42 -1.52
C SER A 11 -19.98 -19.41 -0.77
N PRO A 12 -19.54 -20.52 -1.41
CA PRO A 12 -18.59 -21.44 -0.81
C PRO A 12 -17.20 -20.82 -0.63
N VAL A 13 -16.89 -19.77 -1.41
CA VAL A 13 -15.59 -19.08 -1.39
C VAL A 13 -15.75 -17.58 -1.09
N ALA A 14 -14.77 -17.02 -0.37
CA ALA A 14 -14.66 -15.58 -0.17
C ALA A 14 -14.15 -14.94 -1.46
N GLY A 15 -14.82 -13.90 -1.93
CA GLY A 15 -14.50 -13.29 -3.21
C GLY A 15 -15.41 -12.12 -3.57
N GLN A 16 -15.16 -11.52 -4.72
CA GLN A 16 -15.97 -10.44 -5.26
C GLN A 16 -16.98 -11.01 -6.26
N VAL A 17 -18.24 -10.57 -6.17
CA VAL A 17 -19.25 -10.92 -7.17
C VAL A 17 -18.91 -10.19 -8.48
N THR A 18 -18.48 -10.93 -9.50
CA THR A 18 -18.08 -10.39 -10.81
C THR A 18 -19.24 -10.30 -11.79
N ALA A 19 -20.24 -11.17 -11.64
CA ALA A 19 -21.48 -11.08 -12.40
C ALA A 19 -22.67 -11.45 -11.53
N ARG A 20 -23.69 -10.61 -11.48
CA ARG A 20 -25.00 -10.94 -10.93
C ARG A 20 -25.92 -11.23 -12.11
N MET A 21 -26.40 -12.46 -12.20
CA MET A 21 -27.20 -12.92 -13.35
C MET A 21 -28.70 -12.91 -13.07
N VAL A 22 -29.10 -12.49 -11.86
CA VAL A 22 -30.51 -12.49 -11.43
C VAL A 22 -30.87 -11.18 -10.75
N TYR A 23 -31.98 -10.59 -11.18
CA TYR A 23 -32.54 -9.35 -10.68
C TYR A 23 -33.66 -9.59 -9.67
N VAL A 24 -34.01 -8.54 -8.93
CA VAL A 24 -35.09 -8.62 -7.94
C VAL A 24 -36.42 -8.77 -8.70
N GLY A 25 -37.19 -9.81 -8.37
CA GLY A 25 -38.47 -10.10 -9.02
C GLY A 25 -38.41 -11.21 -10.07
N GLU A 26 -37.21 -11.64 -10.48
CA GLU A 26 -37.06 -12.80 -11.37
C GLU A 26 -37.25 -14.11 -10.61
N TYR A 27 -38.02 -15.02 -11.21
CA TYR A 27 -38.09 -16.41 -10.77
C TYR A 27 -36.89 -17.18 -11.28
N VAL A 28 -36.22 -17.91 -10.39
CA VAL A 28 -35.04 -18.71 -10.72
C VAL A 28 -35.38 -20.19 -10.59
N GLY A 29 -35.06 -20.95 -11.64
CA GLY A 29 -35.18 -22.41 -11.65
C GLY A 29 -34.06 -23.09 -10.87
N ILE A 30 -34.25 -24.37 -10.57
CA ILE A 30 -33.20 -25.20 -9.99
C ILE A 30 -32.06 -25.32 -11.01
N GLY A 31 -30.82 -25.15 -10.54
CA GLY A 31 -29.62 -25.23 -11.39
C GLY A 31 -29.26 -23.94 -12.12
N THR A 32 -30.07 -22.88 -12.03
CA THR A 32 -29.75 -21.59 -12.65
C THR A 32 -28.62 -20.90 -11.88
N GLN A 33 -27.58 -20.46 -12.58
CA GLN A 33 -26.46 -19.70 -11.98
C GLN A 33 -26.93 -18.30 -11.59
N VAL A 34 -26.95 -17.99 -10.29
CA VAL A 34 -27.44 -16.71 -9.76
C VAL A 34 -26.38 -15.60 -9.72
N ALA A 35 -25.13 -16.00 -9.49
CA ALA A 35 -24.00 -15.10 -9.36
C ALA A 35 -22.69 -15.83 -9.68
N ARG A 36 -21.72 -15.09 -10.23
CA ARG A 36 -20.33 -15.52 -10.38
C ARG A 36 -19.50 -14.79 -9.33
N VAL A 37 -18.73 -15.55 -8.56
CA VAL A 37 -17.83 -15.02 -7.53
C VAL A 37 -16.40 -15.33 -7.94
N THR A 38 -15.59 -14.29 -8.08
CA THR A 38 -14.14 -14.43 -8.28
C THR A 38 -13.47 -14.48 -6.92
N PRO A 39 -12.71 -15.54 -6.59
CA PRO A 39 -12.03 -15.64 -5.31
C PRO A 39 -10.94 -14.56 -5.18
N LEU A 40 -10.88 -13.90 -4.01
CA LEU A 40 -9.76 -13.05 -3.59
C LEU A 40 -9.15 -13.70 -2.35
N PRO A 41 -7.82 -13.78 -2.20
CA PRO A 41 -6.82 -12.78 -2.63
C PRO A 41 -5.91 -13.21 -3.79
N ASP A 42 -5.98 -14.45 -4.24
CA ASP A 42 -5.03 -14.99 -5.22
C ASP A 42 -5.35 -14.40 -6.59
N VAL A 43 -4.78 -13.23 -6.86
CA VAL A 43 -4.84 -12.57 -8.16
C VAL A 43 -3.54 -12.88 -8.86
N TRP A 44 -3.64 -13.62 -9.96
CA TRP A 44 -2.54 -13.90 -10.85
C TRP A 44 -2.87 -13.36 -12.24
N ILE A 45 -1.82 -13.11 -13.01
CA ILE A 45 -1.94 -12.76 -14.42
C ILE A 45 -1.76 -14.05 -15.21
N VAL A 46 -2.67 -14.32 -16.13
CA VAL A 46 -2.50 -15.37 -17.14
C VAL A 46 -2.03 -14.72 -18.43
N ALA A 47 -0.79 -14.98 -18.80
CA ALA A 47 -0.19 -14.50 -20.05
C ALA A 47 -0.10 -15.67 -21.04
N ASN A 48 -0.73 -15.55 -22.20
CA ASN A 48 -0.72 -16.60 -23.22
C ASN A 48 0.50 -16.42 -24.13
N PHE A 49 1.49 -17.30 -23.99
CA PHE A 49 2.72 -17.28 -24.80
C PHE A 49 2.68 -18.34 -25.89
N ARG A 50 3.31 -18.03 -27.04
CA ARG A 50 3.51 -19.03 -28.10
C ARG A 50 4.47 -20.11 -27.62
N GLU A 51 4.31 -21.33 -28.12
CA GLU A 51 5.20 -22.46 -27.81
C GLU A 51 6.69 -22.11 -27.96
N VAL A 52 7.06 -21.46 -29.06
CA VAL A 52 8.45 -21.03 -29.35
C VAL A 52 8.99 -20.02 -28.31
N GLN A 53 8.11 -19.29 -27.62
CA GLN A 53 8.50 -18.31 -26.60
C GLN A 53 8.71 -18.95 -25.22
N LEU A 54 8.33 -20.21 -25.01
CA LEU A 54 8.49 -20.94 -23.75
C LEU A 54 9.88 -21.55 -23.59
N THR A 55 10.66 -21.70 -24.67
CA THR A 55 11.91 -22.45 -24.70
C THR A 55 12.92 -22.05 -23.63
N HIS A 56 12.96 -20.76 -23.27
CA HIS A 56 13.89 -20.21 -22.28
C HIS A 56 13.18 -19.73 -21.00
N MET A 57 11.89 -20.03 -20.85
CA MET A 57 11.13 -19.63 -19.66
C MET A 57 11.36 -20.62 -18.53
N GLN A 58 11.64 -20.10 -17.34
CA GLN A 58 11.83 -20.91 -16.13
C GLN A 58 10.83 -20.51 -15.05
N ILE A 59 10.30 -21.51 -14.33
CA ILE A 59 9.49 -21.26 -13.14
C ILE A 59 10.35 -20.49 -12.12
N GLY A 60 9.80 -19.41 -11.57
CA GLY A 60 10.49 -18.48 -10.68
C GLY A 60 11.18 -17.30 -11.38
N GLN A 61 11.19 -17.26 -12.72
CA GLN A 61 11.78 -16.15 -13.46
C GLN A 61 11.01 -14.84 -13.22
N GLY A 62 11.75 -13.76 -12.95
CA GLY A 62 11.18 -12.42 -12.74
C GLY A 62 10.53 -11.86 -14.01
N ALA A 63 9.37 -11.22 -13.84
CA ALA A 63 8.59 -10.59 -14.89
C ALA A 63 8.27 -9.12 -14.54
N SER A 64 8.45 -8.22 -15.50
CA SER A 64 7.94 -6.85 -15.42
C SER A 64 6.56 -6.78 -16.07
N ILE A 65 5.61 -6.19 -15.36
CA ILE A 65 4.20 -6.12 -15.75
C ILE A 65 3.82 -4.65 -15.86
N THR A 66 3.35 -4.24 -17.03
CA THR A 66 2.70 -2.95 -17.25
C THR A 66 1.21 -3.18 -17.50
N ILE A 67 0.37 -2.39 -16.83
CA ILE A 67 -1.09 -2.50 -16.93
C ILE A 67 -1.62 -1.22 -17.56
N ASP A 68 -2.42 -1.33 -18.62
CA ASP A 68 -2.97 -0.18 -19.35
C ASP A 68 -3.83 0.74 -18.46
N ALA A 69 -4.47 0.16 -17.44
CA ALA A 69 -5.23 0.92 -16.44
C ALA A 69 -4.37 1.86 -15.58
N PHE A 70 -3.05 1.68 -15.55
CA PHE A 70 -2.09 2.50 -14.83
C PHE A 70 -0.88 2.82 -15.72
N PRO A 71 -1.00 3.75 -16.68
CA PRO A 71 0.09 4.13 -17.57
C PRO A 71 1.33 4.58 -16.78
N GLY A 72 2.49 4.01 -17.08
CA GLY A 72 3.78 4.35 -16.44
C GLY A 72 4.13 3.56 -15.17
N ALA A 73 3.21 2.77 -14.61
CA ALA A 73 3.52 1.89 -13.48
C ALA A 73 4.04 0.53 -13.97
N THR A 74 5.22 0.13 -13.48
CA THR A 74 5.78 -1.21 -13.69
C THR A 74 5.68 -2.00 -12.39
N PHE A 75 4.99 -3.14 -12.43
CA PHE A 75 4.90 -4.08 -11.31
C PHE A 75 5.91 -5.20 -11.52
N ARG A 76 6.54 -5.66 -10.43
CA ARG A 76 7.35 -6.87 -10.45
C ARG A 76 6.47 -8.08 -10.12
N GLY A 77 6.76 -9.19 -10.76
CA GLY A 77 6.18 -10.49 -10.46
C GLY A 77 7.16 -11.59 -10.80
N HIS A 78 6.74 -12.83 -10.61
CA HIS A 78 7.49 -14.00 -11.04
C HIS A 78 6.56 -15.03 -11.68
N MET A 79 7.14 -15.85 -12.56
CA MET A 79 6.45 -16.99 -13.15
C MET A 79 6.20 -18.07 -12.10
N ASP A 80 4.94 -18.45 -11.86
CA ASP A 80 4.56 -19.48 -10.89
C ASP A 80 4.42 -20.86 -11.56
N SER A 81 3.74 -20.91 -12.71
CA SER A 81 3.53 -22.17 -13.43
C SER A 81 3.23 -21.97 -14.92
N ILE A 82 3.58 -22.95 -15.74
CA ILE A 82 3.18 -23.04 -17.14
C ILE A 82 2.01 -24.04 -17.22
N GLY A 83 0.90 -23.65 -17.85
CA GLY A 83 -0.28 -24.48 -17.98
C GLY A 83 -0.03 -25.68 -18.91
N PRO A 84 -0.56 -26.87 -18.57
CA PRO A 84 -0.26 -28.11 -19.30
C PRO A 84 -0.99 -28.23 -20.65
N VAL A 85 -1.98 -27.38 -20.95
CA VAL A 85 -2.87 -27.51 -22.11
C VAL A 85 -2.87 -26.21 -22.93
N SER A 86 -2.76 -26.34 -24.26
CA SER A 86 -2.91 -25.23 -25.21
C SER A 86 -4.37 -24.76 -25.26
N GLY A 87 -4.60 -23.45 -25.31
CA GLY A 87 -5.96 -22.88 -25.37
C GLY A 87 -6.81 -23.37 -26.56
N ALA A 88 -6.18 -23.90 -27.62
CA ALA A 88 -6.87 -24.44 -28.80
C ALA A 88 -7.61 -25.77 -28.54
N GLU A 89 -7.14 -26.60 -27.59
CA GLU A 89 -7.81 -27.87 -27.25
C GLU A 89 -9.03 -27.67 -26.34
N THR A 90 -9.13 -26.49 -25.72
CA THR A 90 -10.29 -26.11 -24.88
C THR A 90 -11.35 -25.31 -25.65
N ALA A 91 -11.14 -25.05 -26.94
CA ALA A 91 -12.10 -24.33 -27.77
C ALA A 91 -13.29 -25.24 -28.13
N LEU A 92 -14.51 -24.70 -28.07
CA LEU A 92 -15.74 -25.40 -28.48
C LEU A 92 -15.68 -25.90 -29.95
N LEU A 93 -14.87 -25.24 -30.78
CA LEU A 93 -14.59 -25.60 -32.16
C LEU A 93 -13.06 -25.65 -32.32
N PRO A 94 -12.44 -26.84 -32.16
CA PRO A 94 -11.02 -26.99 -32.45
C PRO A 94 -10.79 -26.77 -33.96
N PRO A 95 -9.67 -26.13 -34.35
CA PRO A 95 -9.33 -26.00 -35.76
C PRO A 95 -9.03 -27.39 -36.34
N ASP A 96 -9.92 -27.87 -37.23
CA ASP A 96 -9.76 -29.14 -37.93
C ASP A 96 -8.94 -28.92 -39.21
N ASN A 97 -7.71 -29.44 -39.23
CA ASN A 97 -6.78 -29.31 -40.36
C ASN A 97 -6.90 -30.51 -41.34
N ALA A 98 -8.12 -30.96 -41.63
CA ALA A 98 -8.39 -32.14 -42.47
C ALA A 98 -8.21 -31.92 -44.00
N THR A 99 -7.78 -30.74 -44.47
CA THR A 99 -7.79 -30.35 -45.90
C THR A 99 -6.41 -30.14 -46.55
N GLY A 100 -5.32 -30.65 -45.97
CA GLY A 100 -4.01 -30.66 -46.65
C GLY A 100 -3.30 -29.30 -46.71
N ASN A 101 -3.67 -28.34 -45.87
CA ASN A 101 -2.94 -27.09 -45.71
C ASN A 101 -1.95 -27.21 -44.53
N PHE A 102 -0.65 -27.32 -44.82
CA PHE A 102 0.44 -27.49 -43.86
C PHE A 102 0.86 -26.18 -43.16
N THR A 103 -0.09 -25.29 -42.88
CA THR A 103 0.22 -24.06 -42.14
C THR A 103 0.26 -24.38 -40.65
N HIS A 104 1.46 -24.43 -40.08
CA HIS A 104 1.69 -24.70 -38.66
C HIS A 104 1.05 -23.59 -37.80
N ILE A 105 -0.09 -23.89 -37.20
CA ILE A 105 -0.80 -22.99 -36.30
C ILE A 105 -0.08 -22.97 -34.96
N VAL A 106 0.52 -21.83 -34.63
CA VAL A 106 1.29 -21.68 -33.39
C VAL A 106 0.36 -21.80 -32.18
N GLN A 107 0.61 -22.82 -31.37
CA GLN A 107 -0.10 -23.08 -30.13
C GLN A 107 0.29 -22.06 -29.05
N ARG A 108 -0.66 -21.73 -28.17
CA ARG A 108 -0.47 -20.79 -27.07
C ARG A 108 -0.74 -21.46 -25.73
N PHE A 109 0.25 -21.36 -24.84
CA PHE A 109 0.18 -21.91 -23.50
C PHE A 109 -0.03 -20.80 -22.47
N PRO A 110 -0.97 -20.96 -21.53
CA PRO A 110 -1.18 -20.01 -20.46
C PRO A 110 -0.06 -20.10 -19.44
N VAL A 111 0.63 -19.00 -19.19
CA VAL A 111 1.64 -18.86 -18.14
C VAL A 111 1.05 -18.06 -16.99
N LYS A 112 1.13 -18.61 -15.79
CA LYS A 112 0.68 -17.97 -14.56
C LYS A 112 1.81 -17.13 -13.98
N ILE A 113 1.57 -15.83 -13.83
CA ILE A 113 2.49 -14.86 -13.24
C ILE A 113 1.87 -14.33 -11.95
N VAL A 114 2.59 -14.46 -10.85
CA VAL A 114 2.18 -13.94 -9.54
C VAL A 114 2.88 -12.60 -9.31
N ILE A 115 2.11 -11.59 -8.88
CA ILE A 115 2.60 -10.24 -8.66
C ILE A 115 3.27 -10.17 -7.29
N GLU A 116 4.47 -9.60 -7.25
CA GLU A 116 5.17 -9.35 -5.99
C GLU A 116 4.58 -8.10 -5.31
N PRO A 117 4.31 -8.15 -3.99
CA PRO A 117 3.87 -6.97 -3.26
C PRO A 117 5.03 -5.96 -3.19
N VAL A 118 4.94 -4.90 -4.00
CA VAL A 118 5.94 -3.83 -4.06
C VAL A 118 5.93 -3.01 -2.76
N GLY A 119 7.05 -3.00 -2.03
CA GLY A 119 7.46 -1.92 -1.12
C GLY A 119 6.42 -1.51 -0.08
N VAL A 120 5.74 -2.49 0.51
CA VAL A 120 4.65 -2.25 1.44
C VAL A 120 5.24 -2.07 2.83
N GLY A 121 5.21 -0.85 3.40
CA GLY A 121 5.65 -0.59 4.77
C GLY A 121 5.02 -1.59 5.76
N LEU A 122 5.71 -1.90 6.86
CA LEU A 122 5.36 -3.02 7.77
C LEU A 122 3.88 -3.04 8.18
N GLY A 123 3.26 -1.87 8.40
CA GLY A 123 1.83 -1.75 8.67
C GLY A 123 0.92 -2.15 7.51
N CYS A 124 1.24 -1.72 6.30
CA CYS A 124 0.52 -2.13 5.09
C CYS A 124 0.74 -3.63 4.79
N TRP A 125 1.90 -4.19 5.13
CA TRP A 125 2.20 -5.60 4.96
C TRP A 125 1.36 -6.45 5.93
N LEU A 126 1.31 -6.06 7.21
CA LEU A 126 0.40 -6.66 8.19
C LEU A 126 -1.07 -6.56 7.76
N ALA A 127 -1.48 -5.45 7.14
CA ALA A 127 -2.84 -5.26 6.65
C ALA A 127 -3.19 -6.27 5.54
N VAL A 128 -2.23 -6.59 4.68
CA VAL A 128 -2.37 -7.64 3.67
C VAL A 128 -2.45 -9.04 4.30
N ILE A 129 -1.87 -9.30 5.47
CA ILE A 129 -1.93 -10.64 6.09
C ILE A 129 -3.14 -10.83 7.00
N PHE A 130 -3.32 -9.92 7.96
CA PHE A 130 -4.25 -10.10 9.08
C PHE A 130 -5.65 -9.52 8.85
N SER A 131 -5.84 -8.75 7.77
CA SER A 131 -7.02 -7.96 7.39
C SER A 131 -6.78 -6.46 7.56
N LEU A 132 -7.11 -5.71 6.51
CA LEU A 132 -7.02 -4.26 6.49
C LEU A 132 -7.82 -3.61 7.64
N ARG A 133 -9.04 -4.10 7.88
CA ARG A 133 -9.90 -3.58 8.96
C ARG A 133 -9.24 -3.69 10.34
N ARG A 134 -8.63 -4.84 10.63
CA ARG A 134 -8.04 -5.09 11.96
C ARG A 134 -6.83 -4.21 12.19
N ILE A 135 -5.94 -4.14 11.21
CA ILE A 135 -4.74 -3.31 11.31
C ILE A 135 -5.09 -1.82 11.36
N MET A 136 -6.07 -1.36 10.57
CA MET A 136 -6.56 0.01 10.65
C MET A 136 -7.12 0.34 12.04
N LEU A 137 -8.01 -0.50 12.58
CA LEU A 137 -8.60 -0.27 13.91
C LEU A 137 -7.57 -0.36 15.04
N LEU A 138 -6.60 -1.28 14.94
CA LEU A 138 -5.50 -1.37 15.90
C LEU A 138 -4.61 -0.13 15.83
N ALA A 139 -4.32 0.40 14.64
CA ALA A 139 -3.54 1.62 14.49
C ALA A 139 -4.29 2.84 15.03
N ILE A 140 -5.59 2.97 14.76
CA ILE A 140 -6.43 4.05 15.32
C ILE A 140 -6.49 3.95 16.85
N ALA A 141 -6.66 2.74 17.39
CA ALA A 141 -6.65 2.51 18.84
C ALA A 141 -5.29 2.87 19.45
N LEU A 142 -4.19 2.45 18.83
CA LEU A 142 -2.83 2.79 19.25
C LEU A 142 -2.60 4.31 19.20
N PHE A 143 -3.08 5.00 18.17
CA PHE A 143 -2.98 6.45 18.07
C PHE A 143 -3.73 7.15 19.21
N ALA A 144 -4.97 6.73 19.49
CA ALA A 144 -5.81 7.30 20.52
C ALA A 144 -5.27 7.03 21.94
N THR A 145 -4.83 5.82 22.23
CA THR A 145 -4.23 5.48 23.54
C THR A 145 -2.90 6.19 23.75
N SER A 146 -2.08 6.30 22.71
CA SER A 146 -0.80 7.02 22.77
C SER A 146 -1.01 8.53 22.95
N SER A 147 -2.07 9.10 22.34
CA SER A 147 -2.47 10.49 22.59
C SER A 147 -2.96 10.70 24.02
N ALA A 148 -3.76 9.78 24.57
CA ALA A 148 -4.21 9.84 25.96
C ALA A 148 -3.03 9.77 26.95
N ILE A 149 -2.05 8.90 26.69
CA ILE A 149 -0.81 8.84 27.49
C ILE A 149 -0.10 10.20 27.41
N ALA A 150 0.13 10.74 26.22
CA ALA A 150 0.78 12.06 26.07
C ALA A 150 0.04 13.19 26.81
N ALA A 151 -1.31 13.14 26.86
CA ALA A 151 -2.12 14.15 27.54
C ALA A 151 -1.97 14.15 29.06
N MET A 152 -1.66 13.00 29.67
CA MET A 152 -1.58 12.83 31.12
C MET A 152 -0.14 12.97 31.66
N THR A 153 0.85 12.94 30.77
CA THR A 153 2.26 12.80 31.16
C THR A 153 2.99 14.12 31.18
N HIS A 154 3.68 14.37 32.28
CA HIS A 154 4.55 15.55 32.44
C HIS A 154 6.04 15.19 32.33
N ASP A 155 6.33 13.89 32.15
CA ASP A 155 7.68 13.36 31.96
C ASP A 155 8.10 13.36 30.49
N LEU A 156 9.28 13.92 30.20
CA LEU A 156 9.81 14.02 28.84
C LEU A 156 9.98 12.65 28.17
N THR A 157 10.51 11.66 28.90
CA THR A 157 10.73 10.31 28.35
C THR A 157 9.42 9.65 27.91
N LEU A 158 8.40 9.74 28.76
CA LEU A 158 7.10 9.13 28.47
C LEU A 158 6.37 9.88 27.35
N MET A 159 6.54 11.21 27.29
CA MET A 159 6.05 12.02 26.18
C MET A 159 6.71 11.66 24.85
N ILE A 160 8.03 11.43 24.81
CA ILE A 160 8.75 10.98 23.60
C ILE A 160 8.27 9.60 23.16
N LEU A 161 8.08 8.67 24.09
CA LEU A 161 7.57 7.33 23.77
C LEU A 161 6.15 7.40 23.22
N ALA A 162 5.27 8.19 23.84
CA ALA A 162 3.91 8.41 23.39
C ALA A 162 3.86 9.09 22.00
N ARG A 163 4.77 10.02 21.73
CA ARG A 163 4.87 10.66 20.40
C ARG A 163 5.37 9.70 19.34
N SER A 164 6.32 8.84 19.70
CA SER A 164 6.82 7.77 18.83
C SER A 164 5.70 6.78 18.48
N GLY A 165 4.88 6.38 19.47
CA GLY A 165 3.71 5.52 19.26
C GLY A 165 2.67 6.14 18.32
N MET A 166 2.38 7.43 18.47
CA MET A 166 1.52 8.17 17.54
C MET A 166 2.10 8.20 16.12
N GLY A 167 3.41 8.44 15.97
CA GLY A 167 4.08 8.46 14.68
C GLY A 167 4.03 7.10 13.95
N LEU A 168 4.27 6.01 14.68
CA LEU A 168 4.13 4.66 14.14
C LEU A 168 2.69 4.38 13.68
N ALA A 169 1.69 4.71 14.50
CA ALA A 169 0.29 4.53 14.15
C ALA A 169 -0.11 5.36 12.91
N ALA A 170 0.29 6.63 12.85
CA ALA A 170 0.03 7.50 11.70
C ALA A 170 0.66 6.97 10.41
N GLY A 171 1.88 6.45 10.48
CA GLY A 171 2.57 5.81 9.35
C GLY A 171 1.86 4.58 8.79
N VAL A 172 0.98 3.93 9.58
CA VAL A 172 0.11 2.86 9.12
C VAL A 172 -1.22 3.40 8.59
N ILE A 173 -1.85 4.35 9.30
CA ILE A 173 -3.19 4.85 8.95
C ILE A 173 -3.21 5.53 7.58
N ILE A 174 -2.24 6.40 7.29
CA ILE A 174 -2.15 7.19 6.05
C ILE A 174 -2.19 6.28 4.80
N PRO A 175 -1.27 5.32 4.62
CA PRO A 175 -1.29 4.46 3.44
C PRO A 175 -2.45 3.45 3.45
N LEU A 176 -2.96 3.03 4.62
CA LEU A 176 -4.16 2.19 4.65
C LEU A 176 -5.40 2.96 4.19
N ALA A 177 -5.50 4.26 4.49
CA ALA A 177 -6.63 5.09 4.12
C ALA A 177 -6.77 5.18 2.60
N ILE A 178 -5.67 5.48 1.88
CA ILE A 178 -5.69 5.50 0.42
C ILE A 178 -6.02 4.13 -0.18
N ILE A 179 -5.52 3.03 0.41
CA ILE A 179 -5.87 1.66 -0.03
C ILE A 179 -7.36 1.40 0.15
N THR A 180 -7.96 1.85 1.26
CA THR A 180 -9.41 1.67 1.48
C THR A 180 -10.24 2.41 0.46
N GLU A 181 -9.81 3.60 0.08
CA GLU A 181 -10.52 4.44 -0.88
C GLU A 181 -10.46 3.83 -2.29
N LEU A 182 -9.26 3.41 -2.72
CA LEU A 182 -9.06 2.76 -4.02
C LEU A 182 -9.82 1.45 -4.17
N ARG A 183 -10.12 0.76 -3.07
CA ARG A 183 -10.96 -0.45 -3.03
C ARG A 183 -12.46 -0.15 -3.00
N THR A 184 -12.84 1.01 -2.47
CA THR A 184 -14.24 1.41 -2.33
C THR A 184 -14.77 2.00 -3.63
N PHE A 185 -13.95 2.78 -4.34
CA PHE A 185 -14.34 3.40 -5.61
C PHE A 185 -14.08 2.51 -6.84
N PRO A 186 -15.01 2.47 -7.81
CA PRO A 186 -14.79 1.81 -9.09
C PRO A 186 -13.65 2.48 -9.88
N PRO A 187 -13.04 1.79 -10.86
CA PRO A 187 -11.85 2.30 -11.58
C PRO A 187 -12.06 3.68 -12.22
N THR A 188 -13.27 4.02 -12.67
CA THR A 188 -13.63 5.33 -13.20
C THR A 188 -13.67 6.45 -12.15
N GLY A 189 -13.91 6.12 -10.88
CA GLY A 189 -14.00 7.09 -9.77
C GLY A 189 -12.72 7.24 -8.95
N ARG A 190 -11.66 6.49 -9.27
CA ARG A 190 -10.41 6.52 -8.49
C ARG A 190 -9.70 7.87 -8.52
N ALA A 191 -9.81 8.63 -9.61
CA ALA A 191 -9.25 9.98 -9.69
C ALA A 191 -9.91 10.92 -8.67
N LEU A 192 -11.23 10.81 -8.49
CA LEU A 192 -11.99 11.58 -7.50
C LEU A 192 -11.61 11.19 -6.07
N ALA A 193 -11.44 9.89 -5.80
CA ALA A 193 -10.95 9.39 -4.51
C ALA A 193 -9.55 9.95 -4.18
N ILE A 194 -8.60 9.83 -5.10
CA ILE A 194 -7.24 10.36 -4.91
C ILE A 194 -7.29 11.88 -4.71
N GLY A 195 -8.16 12.58 -5.44
CA GLY A 195 -8.37 14.02 -5.29
C GLY A 195 -8.95 14.40 -3.92
N LEU A 196 -9.96 13.68 -3.44
CA LEU A 196 -10.55 13.86 -2.11
C LEU A 196 -9.52 13.59 -1.01
N TYR A 197 -8.79 12.49 -1.10
CA TYR A 197 -7.68 12.18 -0.21
C TYR A 197 -6.63 13.29 -0.18
N ALA A 198 -6.17 13.74 -1.34
CA ALA A 198 -5.16 14.79 -1.46
C ALA A 198 -5.68 16.13 -0.90
N SER A 199 -6.95 16.47 -1.14
CA SER A 199 -7.58 17.65 -0.59
C SER A 199 -7.61 17.61 0.94
N ALA A 200 -8.02 16.49 1.53
CA ALA A 200 -8.02 16.29 2.97
C ALA A 200 -6.59 16.33 3.56
N ALA A 201 -5.64 15.67 2.91
CA ALA A 201 -4.24 15.64 3.34
C ALA A 201 -3.57 17.02 3.31
N THR A 202 -4.00 17.90 2.42
CA THR A 202 -3.45 19.26 2.31
C THR A 202 -4.15 20.24 3.24
N MET A 203 -5.48 20.15 3.39
CA MET A 203 -6.26 21.07 4.23
C MET A 203 -6.18 20.75 5.73
N ALA A 204 -6.11 19.47 6.11
CA ALA A 204 -6.15 19.07 7.51
C ALA A 204 -4.99 19.64 8.35
N PRO A 205 -3.72 19.66 7.90
CA PRO A 205 -2.62 20.27 8.67
C PRO A 205 -2.80 21.77 8.90
N GLN A 206 -3.39 22.49 7.93
CA GLN A 206 -3.63 23.93 8.03
C GLN A 206 -4.71 24.22 9.07
N ALA A 207 -5.84 23.50 9.00
CA ALA A 207 -6.92 23.63 9.98
C ALA A 207 -6.47 23.19 11.39
N ALA A 208 -5.68 22.12 11.47
CA ALA A 208 -5.12 21.63 12.74
C ALA A 208 -4.21 22.68 13.38
N ALA A 209 -3.30 23.30 12.63
CA ALA A 209 -2.40 24.32 13.16
C ALA A 209 -3.16 25.51 13.76
N SER A 210 -4.21 26.00 13.10
CA SER A 210 -5.04 27.09 13.63
C SER A 210 -5.81 26.67 14.88
N LEU A 211 -6.35 25.45 14.89
CA LEU A 211 -7.10 24.92 16.03
C LEU A 211 -6.18 24.68 17.24
N ASP A 212 -4.98 24.18 17.00
CA ASP A 212 -3.97 23.90 18.03
C ASP A 212 -3.56 25.17 18.77
N VAL A 213 -3.31 26.27 18.04
CA VAL A 213 -2.99 27.58 18.63
C VAL A 213 -4.13 28.05 19.53
N TRP A 214 -5.36 28.03 19.02
CA TRP A 214 -6.54 28.43 19.79
C TRP A 214 -6.73 27.58 21.07
N LEU A 215 -6.50 26.27 20.96
CA LEU A 215 -6.58 25.33 22.08
C LEU A 215 -5.55 25.63 23.16
N VAL A 216 -4.31 25.92 22.76
CA VAL A 216 -3.21 26.22 23.69
C VAL A 216 -3.48 27.52 24.44
N GLU A 217 -4.01 28.54 23.75
CA GLU A 217 -4.32 29.84 24.37
C GLU A 217 -5.41 29.72 25.44
N HIS A 218 -6.42 28.87 25.25
CA HIS A 218 -7.57 28.76 26.16
C HIS A 218 -7.41 27.69 27.24
N TRP A 219 -6.79 26.55 26.90
CA TRP A 219 -6.77 25.34 27.74
C TRP A 219 -5.36 24.77 27.97
N GLY A 220 -4.32 25.45 27.50
CA GLY A 220 -2.93 25.04 27.67
C GLY A 220 -2.50 23.90 26.76
N THR A 221 -1.24 23.51 26.89
CA THR A 221 -0.59 22.50 26.02
C THR A 221 -1.20 21.09 26.07
N PRO A 222 -1.77 20.58 27.18
CA PRO A 222 -2.36 19.24 27.19
C PRO A 222 -3.62 19.12 26.32
N ALA A 223 -4.32 20.24 26.04
CA ALA A 223 -5.57 20.24 25.30
C ALA A 223 -5.42 19.68 23.88
N ILE A 224 -4.26 19.88 23.25
CA ILE A 224 -3.93 19.37 21.90
C ILE A 224 -4.02 17.84 21.85
N PHE A 225 -3.67 17.15 22.93
CA PHE A 225 -3.71 15.69 22.99
C PHE A 225 -5.11 15.17 23.33
N TRP A 226 -5.89 15.95 24.10
CA TRP A 226 -7.27 15.60 24.45
C TRP A 226 -8.21 15.64 23.26
N ILE A 227 -8.06 16.61 22.35
CA ILE A 227 -8.94 16.71 21.16
C ILE A 227 -8.77 15.53 20.19
N ALA A 228 -7.61 14.88 20.18
CA ALA A 228 -7.36 13.71 19.35
C ALA A 228 -8.16 12.46 19.79
N ILE A 229 -8.57 12.37 21.06
CA ILE A 229 -9.31 11.22 21.61
C ILE A 229 -10.73 11.11 21.03
N PRO A 230 -11.61 12.15 21.10
CA PRO A 230 -12.94 12.06 20.50
C PRO A 230 -12.86 11.89 18.98
N LEU A 231 -11.89 12.53 18.31
CA LEU A 231 -11.66 12.34 16.87
C LEU A 231 -11.28 10.89 16.55
N GLY A 232 -10.37 10.30 17.34
CA GLY A 232 -9.96 8.90 17.23
C GLY A 232 -11.11 7.93 17.50
N MET A 233 -12.00 8.22 18.47
CA MET A 233 -13.19 7.42 18.73
C MET A 233 -14.17 7.46 17.55
N ILE A 234 -14.43 8.64 16.99
CA ILE A 234 -15.29 8.78 15.79
C ILE A 234 -14.69 7.98 14.63
N ALA A 235 -13.38 8.11 14.38
CA ALA A 235 -12.69 7.36 13.34
C ALA A 235 -12.76 5.84 13.58
N PHE A 236 -12.62 5.39 14.84
CA PHE A 236 -12.73 3.98 15.22
C PHE A 236 -14.13 3.44 14.97
N VAL A 237 -15.18 4.17 15.38
CA VAL A 237 -16.58 3.77 15.18
C VAL A 237 -16.92 3.75 13.68
N CYS A 238 -16.56 4.79 12.93
CA CYS A 238 -16.75 4.85 11.49
C CYS A 238 -16.01 3.71 10.78
N GLY A 239 -14.75 3.43 11.14
CA GLY A 239 -13.99 2.31 10.60
C GLY A 239 -14.60 0.96 10.97
N TYR A 240 -15.11 0.80 12.19
CA TYR A 240 -15.73 -0.43 12.65
C TYR A 240 -17.04 -0.73 11.92
N LEU A 241 -17.84 0.30 11.64
CA LEU A 241 -19.12 0.17 10.94
C LEU A 241 -18.93 0.06 9.41
N GLY A 242 -18.00 0.84 8.84
CA GLY A 242 -17.83 0.94 7.39
C GLY A 242 -16.91 -0.10 6.76
N LEU A 243 -15.88 -0.60 7.47
CA LEU A 243 -14.88 -1.47 6.85
C LEU A 243 -15.35 -2.93 6.75
N TRP A 244 -15.08 -3.53 5.59
CA TRP A 244 -15.35 -4.92 5.27
C TRP A 244 -14.62 -5.88 6.22
N ARG A 245 -15.28 -6.98 6.60
CA ARG A 245 -14.66 -8.05 7.41
C ARG A 245 -13.94 -9.03 6.49
N GLU A 246 -12.61 -9.00 6.48
CA GLU A 246 -11.79 -10.01 5.78
C GLU A 246 -11.38 -11.14 6.74
N ARG A 247 -11.17 -12.35 6.19
CA ARG A 247 -10.58 -13.48 6.94
C ARG A 247 -9.06 -13.35 6.97
N ILE A 248 -8.44 -13.94 7.99
CA ILE A 248 -6.98 -13.97 8.16
C ILE A 248 -6.37 -14.87 7.08
N ARG A 249 -5.34 -14.38 6.38
CA ARG A 249 -4.63 -15.10 5.31
C ARG A 249 -3.36 -15.75 5.86
N TRP A 250 -3.52 -16.85 6.60
CA TRP A 250 -2.41 -17.58 7.22
C TRP A 250 -1.36 -18.10 6.24
N LEU A 251 -1.76 -18.41 5.00
CA LEU A 251 -0.85 -18.96 3.99
C LEU A 251 0.23 -17.96 3.55
N LEU A 252 -0.12 -16.67 3.43
CA LEU A 252 0.84 -15.60 3.12
C LEU A 252 1.83 -15.38 4.26
N PHE A 253 1.38 -15.55 5.51
CA PHE A 253 2.25 -15.45 6.68
C PHE A 253 3.29 -16.58 6.70
N ALA A 254 2.91 -17.80 6.32
CA ALA A 254 3.82 -18.94 6.30
C ALA A 254 4.93 -18.83 5.24
N ARG A 255 4.67 -18.12 4.13
CA ARG A 255 5.67 -17.85 3.08
C ARG A 255 6.35 -16.48 3.22
N ALA A 256 6.12 -15.78 4.33
CA ALA A 256 6.69 -14.48 4.57
C ALA A 256 8.21 -14.55 4.80
N ASP A 257 8.99 -13.83 4.00
CA ASP A 257 10.39 -13.58 4.32
C ASP A 257 10.49 -12.46 5.38
N LEU A 258 10.37 -12.84 6.66
CA LEU A 258 10.51 -11.93 7.79
C LEU A 258 11.87 -11.21 7.82
N ARG A 259 12.93 -11.83 7.27
CA ARG A 259 14.26 -11.23 7.25
C ARG A 259 14.24 -9.99 6.36
N MET A 260 13.66 -10.11 5.18
CA MET A 260 13.54 -8.98 4.24
C MET A 260 12.71 -7.83 4.83
N VAL A 261 11.58 -8.13 5.47
CA VAL A 261 10.70 -7.11 6.07
C VAL A 261 11.38 -6.35 7.20
N THR A 262 12.08 -7.07 8.08
CA THR A 262 12.81 -6.46 9.20
C THR A 262 13.98 -5.61 8.70
N LEU A 263 14.80 -6.13 7.78
CA LEU A 263 15.91 -5.38 7.16
C LEU A 263 15.43 -4.11 6.46
N PHE A 264 14.35 -4.17 5.67
CA PHE A 264 13.81 -3.00 4.99
C PHE A 264 13.28 -1.95 5.98
N SER A 265 12.58 -2.39 7.03
CA SER A 265 12.03 -1.49 8.06
C SER A 265 13.15 -0.79 8.84
N VAL A 266 14.19 -1.54 9.24
CA VAL A 266 15.38 -0.99 9.89
C VAL A 266 16.11 -0.01 8.96
N GLY A 267 16.28 -0.38 7.69
CA GLY A 267 16.90 0.48 6.68
C GLY A 267 16.13 1.80 6.49
N ALA A 268 14.81 1.76 6.43
CA ALA A 268 13.97 2.95 6.31
C ALA A 268 14.06 3.85 7.56
N ILE A 269 14.12 3.26 8.76
CA ILE A 269 14.30 4.00 10.03
C ILE A 269 15.67 4.67 10.06
N LEU A 270 16.74 3.94 9.72
CA LEU A 270 18.10 4.48 9.70
C LEU A 270 18.25 5.58 8.66
N LEU A 271 17.68 5.41 7.47
CA LEU A 271 17.69 6.42 6.42
C LEU A 271 16.92 7.68 6.87
N GLY A 272 15.73 7.51 7.46
CA GLY A 272 14.95 8.62 8.01
C GLY A 272 15.70 9.36 9.13
N GLY A 273 16.36 8.61 10.02
CA GLY A 273 17.24 9.16 11.04
C GLY A 273 18.41 9.95 10.45
N GLY A 274 19.08 9.40 9.44
CA GLY A 274 20.16 10.08 8.72
C GLY A 274 19.70 11.37 8.05
N LEU A 275 18.60 11.32 7.29
CA LEU A 275 18.01 12.49 6.64
C LEU A 275 17.61 13.58 7.65
N SER A 276 17.09 13.18 8.82
CA SER A 276 16.72 14.14 9.88
C SER A 276 17.93 14.90 10.45
N GLN A 277 19.12 14.31 10.41
CA GLN A 277 20.36 14.97 10.86
C GLN A 277 20.97 15.87 9.77
N GLY A 278 20.56 15.75 8.51
CA GLY A 278 21.19 16.50 7.41
C GLY A 278 21.07 18.02 7.55
N ASN A 279 19.97 18.51 8.11
CA ASN A 279 19.80 19.95 8.39
C ASN A 279 20.69 20.43 9.56
N ARG A 280 20.93 19.56 10.56
CA ARG A 280 21.82 19.86 11.69
C ARG A 280 23.30 19.79 11.31
N LEU A 281 23.63 18.95 10.33
CA LEU A 281 24.97 18.73 9.82
C LEU A 281 25.29 19.59 8.59
N HIS A 282 24.44 20.55 8.25
CA HIS A 282 24.63 21.51 7.16
C HIS A 282 25.01 20.85 5.82
N TRP A 283 24.39 19.72 5.47
CA TRP A 283 24.72 18.96 4.25
C TRP A 283 24.60 19.79 2.95
N SER A 284 23.82 20.87 2.98
CA SER A 284 23.57 21.78 1.85
C SER A 284 24.43 23.05 1.85
N GLU A 285 25.27 23.28 2.86
CA GLU A 285 26.17 24.43 2.89
C GLU A 285 27.48 24.09 2.19
N THR A 286 27.60 24.46 0.92
CA THR A 286 28.92 24.54 0.26
C THR A 286 29.72 25.67 0.90
N PRO A 287 31.01 25.49 1.25
CA PRO A 287 31.86 26.59 1.69
C PRO A 287 31.92 27.63 0.59
N ARG A 288 31.28 28.79 0.80
CA ARG A 288 31.39 29.89 -0.16
C ARG A 288 32.79 30.50 0.02
N PRO A 289 33.60 30.66 -1.05
CA PRO A 289 34.81 31.46 -0.94
C PRO A 289 34.40 32.87 -0.51
N CYS A 290 35.03 33.38 0.56
CA CYS A 290 34.77 34.71 1.09
C CYS A 290 34.93 35.76 -0.02
N SER A 291 33.82 36.39 -0.41
CA SER A 291 33.83 37.60 -1.25
C SER A 291 34.26 38.78 -0.38
N PRO A 292 35.29 39.57 -0.78
CA PRO A 292 35.74 40.72 -0.01
C PRO A 292 34.84 41.93 -0.32
N SER A 293 33.60 41.92 0.16
CA SER A 293 32.73 43.11 0.09
C SER A 293 31.57 43.04 1.08
N SER A 294 31.86 42.99 2.37
CA SER A 294 31.00 43.59 3.41
C SER A 294 31.73 43.56 4.76
N LEU A 295 32.10 44.74 5.20
CA LEU A 295 32.58 45.04 6.55
C LEU A 295 31.46 44.77 7.57
N VAL A 296 31.41 43.57 8.15
CA VAL A 296 30.95 43.36 9.53
C VAL A 296 31.77 42.20 10.12
N GLN A 297 32.75 42.56 10.93
CA GLN A 297 33.49 41.64 11.79
C GLN A 297 32.52 40.99 12.79
N HIS A 298 32.47 39.65 12.84
CA HIS A 298 32.66 38.90 14.08
C HIS A 298 32.85 37.40 13.76
N SER A 299 34.04 36.90 14.11
CA SER A 299 34.39 35.48 14.33
C SER A 299 34.60 34.57 13.11
N CYS A 300 35.73 34.74 12.41
CA CYS A 300 36.48 33.61 11.85
C CYS A 300 37.63 33.31 12.81
N SER A 301 37.45 32.34 13.71
CA SER A 301 38.55 31.80 14.52
C SER A 301 39.33 30.77 13.72
N GLU A 302 40.64 30.98 13.67
CA GLU A 302 41.66 30.14 13.05
C GLU A 302 41.53 28.66 13.40
N HIS A 303 41.51 27.79 12.38
CA HIS A 303 42.16 26.48 12.42
C HIS A 303 42.91 26.28 11.11
N SER A 304 44.10 26.88 11.05
CA SER A 304 45.17 26.50 10.14
C SER A 304 45.82 25.22 10.69
N GLY A 305 45.56 24.09 10.04
CA GLY A 305 46.27 22.83 10.24
C GLY A 305 46.52 22.17 8.89
N SER A 306 47.77 22.26 8.44
CA SER A 306 48.39 21.70 7.24
C SER A 306 47.99 20.26 6.86
N GLY A 307 47.86 19.99 5.56
CA GLY A 307 48.10 18.66 5.00
C GLY A 307 47.24 18.26 3.80
N ASP A 308 47.88 18.17 2.64
CA ASP A 308 47.50 17.39 1.44
C ASP A 308 46.37 17.88 0.52
N ALA A 309 46.81 18.66 -0.47
CA ALA A 309 46.19 18.76 -1.78
C ALA A 309 46.28 17.40 -2.51
N GLY A 310 45.17 16.68 -2.59
CA GLY A 310 44.97 15.52 -3.43
C GLY A 310 43.91 15.79 -4.49
N SER A 311 44.35 16.02 -5.72
CA SER A 311 43.54 16.17 -6.93
C SER A 311 42.55 15.02 -7.13
N PHE A 312 41.30 15.30 -7.50
CA PHE A 312 40.49 14.34 -8.26
C PHE A 312 39.74 15.03 -9.42
N THR A 313 40.27 14.75 -10.61
CA THR A 313 39.71 15.02 -11.93
C THR A 313 38.51 14.09 -12.18
N ARG A 314 37.44 14.64 -12.75
CA ARG A 314 36.22 13.93 -13.17
C ARG A 314 36.46 13.19 -14.50
N PHE A 315 35.99 11.95 -14.59
CA PHE A 315 35.47 11.34 -15.81
C PHE A 315 33.96 11.19 -15.65
#